data_AF-A0A9D5JGK1-F1
#
_entry.id   AF-A0A9D5JGK1-F1
#
_cell.length_a   1.000
_cell.length_b   1.000
_cell.length_c   1.000
_cell.angle_alpha   90.00
_cell.angle_beta   90.00
_cell.angle_gamma   90.00
#
_symmetry.space_group_name_H-M   'P 1'
#
loop_
_entity.id
_entity.type
_entity.pdbx_description
1 polymer ?
#
loop_
_entity_poly.entity_id
_entity_poly.type
_entity_poly.pdbx_seq_one_letter_code
_entity_poly.pdbx_strand_id
1 'polypeptide(L)'
;MENHSYGQIIGNKAARYQNLLADSYALMTDSHAVSHPSLPNYLALFSGSTQGMTSDACPVTFPSLSLADDLLDSGYGFRAYAQNLPFAGDTICRASAGLYTRNHVPSIMFSDISKMRTMPYTQMAVDLANDRYPALAFISPNLCDDMHNCPIGTADAWLALNLAPIIRYDAANNGLLILTYDESLDSDPANHIATILVGPMVKNVRSSQNINHYNVLRTIEQMAGVAYLGRSSQATAISGIWK
;
A
#
# COMPACT_ATOMS: atom_id res chain seq x y z
N MET A 1 -1.38 2.46 5.33
CA MET A 1 -1.86 2.90 6.66
C MET A 1 -0.76 3.73 7.29
N GLU A 2 -1.07 4.56 8.29
CA GLU A 2 -0.21 5.66 8.70
C GLU A 2 0.26 5.56 10.15
N ASN A 3 1.51 5.97 10.39
CA ASN A 3 2.04 6.45 11.68
C ASN A 3 1.74 5.58 12.91
N HIS A 4 1.84 4.26 12.78
CA HIS A 4 1.65 3.34 13.89
C HIS A 4 2.73 2.26 13.94
N SER A 5 3.37 2.15 15.10
CA SER A 5 4.30 1.04 15.37
C SER A 5 3.56 -0.29 15.36
N TYR A 6 4.25 -1.36 14.97
CA TYR A 6 3.74 -2.73 14.95
C TYR A 6 2.97 -3.10 16.23
N GLY A 7 3.54 -2.78 17.40
CA GLY A 7 2.95 -3.07 18.71
C GLY A 7 1.68 -2.27 19.04
N GLN A 8 1.38 -1.19 18.32
CA GLN A 8 0.12 -0.48 18.45
C GLN A 8 -1.02 -1.16 17.69
N ILE A 9 -0.70 -2.01 16.70
CA ILE A 9 -1.68 -2.68 15.84
C ILE A 9 -1.83 -4.14 16.23
N ILE A 10 -0.73 -4.91 16.23
CA ILE A 10 -0.77 -6.35 16.48
C ILE A 10 -1.00 -6.62 17.98
N GLY A 11 -2.06 -7.36 18.30
CA GLY A 11 -2.56 -7.60 19.65
C GLY A 11 -3.53 -6.54 20.18
N ASN A 12 -3.75 -5.43 19.46
CA ASN A 12 -4.62 -4.36 19.92
C ASN A 12 -6.11 -4.68 19.64
N LYS A 13 -6.94 -4.60 20.69
CA LYS A 13 -8.40 -4.82 20.60
C LYS A 13 -9.16 -3.76 19.81
N ALA A 14 -8.55 -2.61 19.52
CA ALA A 14 -9.13 -1.61 18.61
C ALA A 14 -8.88 -1.95 17.13
N ALA A 15 -7.88 -2.78 16.82
CA ALA A 15 -7.53 -3.24 15.47
C ALA A 15 -8.03 -4.68 15.23
N ARG A 16 -9.30 -4.96 15.53
CA ARG A 16 -9.82 -6.35 15.57
C ARG A 16 -9.78 -7.01 14.20
N TYR A 17 -10.15 -6.28 13.16
CA TYR A 17 -10.19 -6.81 11.81
C TYR A 17 -8.78 -7.10 11.27
N GLN A 18 -7.84 -6.20 11.50
CA GLN A 18 -6.44 -6.44 11.13
C GLN A 18 -5.84 -7.64 11.85
N ASN A 19 -6.10 -7.78 13.16
CA ASN A 19 -5.62 -8.95 13.91
C ASN A 19 -6.30 -10.26 13.45
N LEU A 20 -7.57 -10.21 13.04
CA LEU A 20 -8.22 -11.36 12.41
C LEU A 20 -7.52 -11.77 11.11
N LEU A 21 -7.11 -10.81 10.26
CA LEU A 21 -6.33 -11.11 9.06
C LEU A 21 -4.97 -11.70 9.41
N ALA A 22 -4.26 -11.11 10.39
CA ALA A 22 -2.96 -11.58 10.86
C ALA A 22 -2.99 -13.01 11.45
N ASP A 23 -4.10 -13.39 12.09
CA ASP A 23 -4.31 -14.74 12.63
C ASP A 23 -4.77 -15.76 11.59
N SER A 24 -5.25 -15.29 10.42
CA SER A 24 -5.80 -16.14 9.36
C SER A 24 -4.82 -16.37 8.20
N TYR A 25 -3.88 -15.46 7.99
CA TYR A 25 -2.96 -15.46 6.85
C TYR A 25 -1.51 -15.22 7.28
N ALA A 26 -0.68 -14.62 6.42
CA ALA A 26 0.72 -14.37 6.76
C ALA A 26 0.88 -13.00 7.42
N LEU A 27 1.51 -12.98 8.59
CA LEU A 27 1.98 -11.77 9.26
C LEU A 27 3.50 -11.71 9.21
N MET A 28 4.04 -10.63 8.67
CA MET A 28 5.47 -10.32 8.72
C MET A 28 5.77 -9.62 10.04
N THR A 29 6.39 -10.35 10.98
CA THR A 29 6.62 -9.84 12.35
C THR A 29 7.88 -8.98 12.47
N ASP A 30 8.72 -8.94 11.44
CA ASP A 30 9.97 -8.17 11.37
C ASP A 30 9.98 -7.27 10.13
N SER A 31 8.89 -6.49 9.97
CA SER A 31 8.70 -5.55 8.86
C SER A 31 9.01 -4.12 9.29
N HIS A 32 9.81 -3.41 8.50
CA HIS A 32 10.26 -2.05 8.80
C HIS A 32 9.97 -1.10 7.66
N ALA A 33 9.63 0.15 8.00
CA ALA A 33 9.61 1.20 7.00
C ALA A 33 11.02 1.67 6.65
N VAL A 34 11.14 2.41 5.55
CA VAL A 34 12.43 2.79 4.94
C VAL A 34 12.97 4.09 5.50
N SER A 35 12.10 5.03 5.86
CA SER A 35 12.49 6.36 6.33
C SER A 35 11.40 6.97 7.21
N HIS A 36 11.69 8.16 7.73
CA HIS A 36 10.70 9.17 8.06
C HIS A 36 10.91 10.41 7.17
N PRO A 37 9.86 11.20 6.85
CA PRO A 37 8.43 10.96 7.13
C PRO A 37 7.76 10.07 6.07
N SER A 38 6.42 10.04 6.02
CA SER A 38 5.54 9.23 5.17
C SER A 38 5.91 9.18 3.68
N LEU A 39 6.01 10.33 3.00
CA LEU A 39 6.15 10.40 1.54
C LEU A 39 7.31 9.54 0.98
N PRO A 40 8.55 9.62 1.53
CA PRO A 40 9.64 8.71 1.19
C PRO A 40 9.27 7.22 1.15
N ASN A 41 8.42 6.75 2.06
CA ASN A 41 8.01 5.34 2.15
C ASN A 41 7.06 4.94 1.02
N TYR A 42 6.07 5.80 0.69
CA TYR A 42 5.22 5.60 -0.48
C TYR A 42 6.03 5.54 -1.78
N LEU A 43 7.04 6.42 -1.93
CA LEU A 43 7.92 6.43 -3.10
C LEU A 43 8.83 5.19 -3.13
N ALA A 44 9.35 4.76 -1.98
CA ALA A 44 10.16 3.56 -1.86
C ALA A 44 9.40 2.31 -2.30
N LEU A 45 8.14 2.16 -1.86
CA LEU A 45 7.27 1.06 -2.25
C LEU A 45 6.85 1.14 -3.73
N PHE A 46 6.68 2.34 -4.28
CA PHE A 46 6.16 2.51 -5.63
C PHE A 46 7.22 2.56 -6.75
N SER A 47 8.47 2.89 -6.41
CA SER A 47 9.54 3.11 -7.40
C SER A 47 10.91 2.54 -7.01
N GLY A 48 11.02 1.87 -5.87
CA GLY A 48 12.29 1.37 -5.38
C GLY A 48 13.27 2.47 -4.94
N SER A 49 12.79 3.70 -4.76
CA SER A 49 13.60 4.84 -4.33
C SER A 49 12.74 5.85 -3.57
N THR A 50 13.31 6.49 -2.54
CA THR A 50 12.69 7.62 -1.84
C THR A 50 12.67 8.90 -2.69
N GLN A 51 13.26 8.87 -3.89
CA GLN A 51 13.49 10.01 -4.78
C GLN A 51 14.25 11.16 -4.11
N GLY A 52 15.02 10.87 -3.06
CA GLY A 52 15.76 11.87 -2.29
C GLY A 52 14.90 12.72 -1.37
N MET A 53 13.60 12.40 -1.21
CA MET A 53 12.71 13.12 -0.32
C MET A 53 13.10 12.90 1.14
N THR A 54 13.03 13.99 1.92
CA THR A 54 13.23 14.00 3.38
C THR A 54 12.10 14.74 4.10
N SER A 55 11.01 15.01 3.39
CA SER A 55 9.83 15.74 3.88
C SER A 55 8.59 15.37 3.07
N ASP A 56 7.41 15.69 3.59
CA ASP A 56 6.11 15.51 2.93
C ASP A 56 5.76 16.68 1.99
N ALA A 57 6.72 17.07 1.15
CA ALA A 57 6.52 18.21 0.24
C ALA A 57 5.44 17.92 -0.81
N CYS A 58 4.59 18.92 -1.07
CA CYS A 58 3.60 18.88 -2.13
C CYS A 58 3.41 20.26 -2.78
N PRO A 59 3.32 20.35 -4.12
CA PRO A 59 3.43 19.24 -5.08
C PRO A 59 4.88 18.84 -5.36
N VAL A 60 5.08 17.57 -5.72
CA VAL A 60 6.33 17.05 -6.28
C VAL A 60 6.02 16.26 -7.55
N THR A 61 7.00 16.16 -8.44
CA THR A 61 6.90 15.33 -9.66
C THR A 61 8.26 14.77 -10.01
N PHE A 62 8.31 13.49 -10.37
CA PHE A 62 9.52 12.73 -10.66
C PHE A 62 9.47 12.16 -12.09
N PRO A 63 10.55 12.27 -12.87
CA PRO A 63 10.68 11.68 -14.20
C PRO A 63 11.26 10.26 -14.16
N SER A 64 11.16 9.59 -13.01
CA SER A 64 11.71 8.26 -12.77
C SER A 64 10.70 7.19 -13.16
N LEU A 65 11.18 6.00 -13.51
CA LEU A 65 10.31 4.83 -13.64
C LEU A 65 9.70 4.43 -12.29
N SER A 66 8.53 3.81 -12.36
CA SER A 66 7.76 3.31 -11.23
C SER A 66 7.19 1.93 -11.54
N LEU A 67 6.67 1.25 -10.51
CA LEU A 67 6.01 -0.04 -10.63
C LEU A 67 4.85 0.01 -11.64
N ALA A 68 4.18 1.14 -11.73
CA ALA A 68 3.10 1.32 -12.70
C ALA A 68 3.62 1.34 -14.14
N ASP A 69 4.80 1.89 -14.41
CA ASP A 69 5.39 1.92 -15.76
C ASP A 69 5.69 0.48 -16.22
N ASP A 70 6.42 -0.26 -15.39
CA ASP A 70 6.82 -1.65 -15.66
C ASP A 70 5.61 -2.58 -15.90
N LEU A 71 4.53 -2.39 -15.13
CA LEU A 71 3.29 -3.14 -15.31
C LEU A 71 2.60 -2.80 -16.64
N LEU A 72 2.49 -1.51 -16.96
CA LEU A 72 1.82 -1.05 -18.18
C LEU A 72 2.58 -1.49 -19.43
N ASP A 73 3.90 -1.40 -19.42
CA ASP A 73 4.77 -1.87 -20.51
C ASP A 73 4.70 -3.38 -20.70
N SER A 74 4.41 -4.12 -19.63
CA SER A 74 4.19 -5.58 -19.65
C SER A 74 2.74 -5.98 -19.99
N GLY A 75 1.88 -5.02 -20.33
CA GLY A 75 0.50 -5.26 -20.73
C GLY A 75 -0.48 -5.47 -19.56
N TYR A 76 -0.04 -5.28 -18.32
CA TYR A 76 -0.90 -5.36 -17.14
C TYR A 76 -1.66 -4.06 -16.90
N GLY A 77 -2.85 -4.18 -16.31
CA GLY A 77 -3.63 -3.03 -15.86
C GLY A 77 -3.12 -2.49 -14.52
N PHE A 78 -3.04 -1.17 -14.40
CA PHE A 78 -2.78 -0.46 -13.15
C PHE A 78 -3.83 0.63 -12.89
N ARG A 79 -4.30 0.71 -11.64
CA ARG A 79 -5.01 1.89 -11.09
C ARG A 79 -4.58 2.17 -9.66
N ALA A 80 -4.62 3.45 -9.28
CA ALA A 80 -4.61 3.85 -7.88
C ALA A 80 -6.01 4.31 -7.46
N TYR A 81 -6.44 3.97 -6.26
CA TYR A 81 -7.72 4.37 -5.68
C TYR A 81 -7.46 5.16 -4.40
N ALA A 82 -7.84 6.42 -4.39
CA ALA A 82 -7.63 7.31 -3.25
C ALA A 82 -8.96 7.82 -2.71
N GLN A 83 -9.20 7.62 -1.41
CA GLN A 83 -10.43 8.11 -0.79
C GLN A 83 -10.40 9.64 -0.72
N ASN A 84 -11.54 10.27 -0.98
CA ASN A 84 -11.69 11.72 -1.02
C ASN A 84 -10.85 12.45 -2.09
N LEU A 85 -10.29 11.74 -3.07
CA LEU A 85 -9.84 12.37 -4.32
C LEU A 85 -11.07 12.98 -5.03
N PRO A 86 -11.06 14.27 -5.40
CA PRO A 86 -12.25 14.92 -5.95
C PRO A 86 -12.74 14.33 -7.28
N PHE A 87 -11.83 14.05 -8.20
CA PHE A 87 -12.12 13.42 -9.49
C PHE A 87 -10.87 12.69 -10.02
N ALA A 88 -11.07 11.85 -11.03
CA ALA A 88 -9.99 11.06 -11.62
C ALA A 88 -8.85 11.97 -12.13
N GLY A 89 -7.63 11.69 -11.69
CA GLY A 89 -6.42 12.42 -12.07
C GLY A 89 -6.25 13.81 -11.46
N ASP A 90 -7.05 14.19 -10.46
CA ASP A 90 -6.88 15.48 -9.78
C ASP A 90 -5.53 15.57 -9.06
N THR A 91 -4.70 16.56 -9.42
CA THR A 91 -3.36 16.77 -8.90
C THR A 91 -3.29 17.64 -7.64
N ILE A 92 -4.44 18.00 -7.05
CA ILE A 92 -4.54 18.82 -5.84
C ILE A 92 -3.74 18.21 -4.67
N CYS A 93 -3.10 19.03 -3.84
CA CYS A 93 -2.34 18.53 -2.70
C CYS A 93 -3.22 18.07 -1.53
N ARG A 94 -4.33 18.78 -1.28
CA ARG A 94 -5.26 18.52 -0.17
C ARG A 94 -6.69 18.79 -0.64
N ALA A 95 -7.63 17.96 -0.23
CA ALA A 95 -9.04 18.11 -0.57
C ALA A 95 -9.95 17.65 0.59
N SER A 96 -11.26 17.84 0.45
CA SER A 96 -12.28 17.36 1.40
C SER A 96 -11.99 17.76 2.85
N ALA A 97 -11.85 19.06 3.10
CA ALA A 97 -11.52 19.61 4.42
C ALA A 97 -10.23 19.02 5.04
N GLY A 98 -9.26 18.64 4.20
CA GLY A 98 -7.97 18.13 4.62
C GLY A 98 -7.90 16.62 4.79
N LEU A 99 -9.00 15.87 4.58
CA LEU A 99 -9.01 14.41 4.67
C LEU A 99 -8.19 13.74 3.56
N TYR A 100 -8.20 14.31 2.36
CA TYR A 100 -7.35 13.83 1.26
C TYR A 100 -5.98 14.49 1.32
N THR A 101 -4.92 13.70 1.08
CA THR A 101 -3.57 14.19 0.84
C THR A 101 -2.93 13.50 -0.34
N ARG A 102 -2.33 14.28 -1.24
CA ARG A 102 -1.62 13.77 -2.41
C ARG A 102 -0.41 12.91 -2.05
N ASN A 103 0.20 13.18 -0.89
CA ASN A 103 1.44 12.54 -0.46
C ASN A 103 1.32 11.02 -0.30
N HIS A 104 0.11 10.50 -0.08
CA HIS A 104 -0.16 9.06 0.10
C HIS A 104 -0.50 8.36 -1.24
N VAL A 105 -0.42 9.09 -2.36
CA VAL A 105 -0.86 8.63 -3.68
C VAL A 105 0.29 8.74 -4.69
N PRO A 106 1.31 7.85 -4.62
CA PRO A 106 2.56 8.02 -5.34
C PRO A 106 2.37 8.11 -6.86
N SER A 107 1.44 7.34 -7.44
CA SER A 107 1.15 7.34 -8.90
C SER A 107 0.99 8.73 -9.53
N ILE A 108 0.42 9.69 -8.78
CA ILE A 108 0.17 11.02 -9.30
C ILE A 108 1.42 11.92 -9.28
N MET A 109 2.53 11.44 -8.72
CA MET A 109 3.82 12.13 -8.66
C MET A 109 4.79 11.69 -9.76
N PHE A 110 4.50 10.67 -10.57
CA PHE A 110 5.40 10.22 -11.64
C PHE A 110 4.95 10.73 -13.01
N SER A 111 5.79 11.48 -13.73
CA SER A 111 5.39 12.19 -14.96
C SER A 111 4.86 11.28 -16.06
N ASP A 112 5.38 10.06 -16.13
CA ASP A 112 5.16 9.15 -17.24
C ASP A 112 3.88 8.31 -17.06
N ILE A 113 3.32 8.33 -15.85
CA ILE A 113 2.02 7.74 -15.55
C ILE A 113 0.90 8.74 -15.83
N SER A 114 -0.04 8.35 -16.70
CA SER A 114 -1.28 9.09 -16.91
C SER A 114 -2.04 9.27 -15.60
N LYS A 115 -2.32 10.53 -15.22
CA LYS A 115 -3.00 10.85 -13.96
C LYS A 115 -4.40 10.28 -13.89
N MET A 116 -5.04 10.06 -15.05
CA MET A 116 -6.35 9.44 -15.14
C MET A 116 -6.39 7.99 -14.61
N ARG A 117 -5.24 7.37 -14.30
CA ARG A 117 -5.17 6.07 -13.61
C ARG A 117 -5.37 6.19 -12.10
N THR A 118 -5.33 7.39 -11.54
CA THR A 118 -5.64 7.68 -10.14
C THR A 118 -7.12 8.06 -10.03
N MET A 119 -7.89 7.21 -9.37
CA MET A 119 -9.35 7.30 -9.28
C MET A 119 -9.79 7.63 -7.85
N PRO A 120 -10.93 8.31 -7.66
CA PRO A 120 -11.62 8.31 -6.37
C PRO A 120 -11.91 6.89 -5.92
N TYR A 121 -11.77 6.60 -4.63
CA TYR A 121 -11.98 5.26 -4.08
C TYR A 121 -13.37 4.67 -4.41
N THR A 122 -14.40 5.51 -4.56
CA THR A 122 -15.74 5.08 -4.96
C THR A 122 -15.80 4.36 -6.31
N GLN A 123 -14.84 4.62 -7.22
CA GLN A 123 -14.74 3.94 -8.51
C GLN A 123 -14.40 2.44 -8.34
N MET A 124 -13.78 2.07 -7.22
CA MET A 124 -13.35 0.70 -6.97
C MET A 124 -14.51 -0.31 -6.95
N ALA A 125 -15.63 0.05 -6.31
CA ALA A 125 -16.82 -0.80 -6.28
C ALA A 125 -17.40 -1.02 -7.69
N VAL A 126 -17.35 0.00 -8.55
CA VAL A 126 -17.76 -0.09 -9.95
C VAL A 126 -16.83 -1.03 -10.72
N ASP A 127 -15.52 -0.91 -10.51
CA ASP A 127 -14.55 -1.74 -11.22
C ASP A 127 -14.64 -3.22 -10.81
N LEU A 128 -14.78 -3.50 -9.50
CA LEU A 128 -15.03 -4.86 -9.00
C LEU A 128 -16.32 -5.47 -9.57
N ALA A 129 -17.41 -4.70 -9.61
CA ALA A 129 -18.70 -5.18 -10.09
C ALA A 129 -18.74 -5.45 -11.61
N ASN A 130 -17.85 -4.83 -12.37
CA ASN A 130 -17.78 -4.95 -13.83
C ASN A 130 -16.58 -5.76 -14.33
N ASP A 131 -15.87 -6.45 -13.43
CA ASP A 131 -14.66 -7.22 -13.75
C ASP A 131 -13.59 -6.38 -14.46
N ARG A 132 -13.41 -5.14 -13.99
CA ARG A 132 -12.41 -4.16 -14.45
C ARG A 132 -11.37 -3.84 -13.38
N TYR A 133 -11.29 -4.65 -12.34
CA TYR A 133 -10.28 -4.52 -11.30
C TYR A 133 -8.89 -4.80 -11.92
N PRO A 134 -7.91 -3.90 -11.76
CA PRO A 134 -6.62 -4.02 -12.44
C PRO A 134 -5.78 -5.16 -11.87
N ALA A 135 -4.76 -5.58 -12.61
CA ALA A 135 -3.76 -6.53 -12.12
C ALA A 135 -2.98 -5.99 -10.91
N LEU A 136 -2.79 -4.66 -10.82
CA LEU A 136 -2.33 -3.98 -9.61
C LEU A 136 -3.26 -2.81 -9.26
N ALA A 137 -3.77 -2.82 -8.04
CA ALA A 137 -4.47 -1.71 -7.42
C ALA A 137 -3.65 -1.15 -6.25
N PHE A 138 -3.35 0.15 -6.27
CA PHE A 138 -2.75 0.84 -5.12
C PHE A 138 -3.85 1.62 -4.38
N ILE A 139 -4.15 1.26 -3.14
CA ILE A 139 -5.29 1.81 -2.39
C ILE A 139 -4.78 2.70 -1.26
N SER A 140 -5.26 3.94 -1.20
CA SER A 140 -4.96 4.90 -0.14
C SER A 140 -6.26 5.39 0.50
N PRO A 141 -6.56 4.98 1.74
CA PRO A 141 -7.64 5.59 2.53
C PRO A 141 -7.33 7.06 2.82
N ASN A 142 -8.31 7.82 3.30
CA ASN A 142 -8.11 9.20 3.71
C ASN A 142 -7.40 9.26 5.08
N LEU A 143 -7.01 10.45 5.51
CA LEU A 143 -6.28 10.65 6.78
C LEU A 143 -7.02 10.19 8.05
N CYS A 144 -8.32 9.93 7.99
CA CYS A 144 -9.03 9.33 9.12
C CYS A 144 -8.98 7.80 9.02
N ASP A 145 -9.28 7.27 7.85
CA ASP A 145 -9.44 5.85 7.58
C ASP A 145 -8.10 5.13 7.34
N ASP A 146 -6.99 5.86 7.21
CA ASP A 146 -5.62 5.34 7.17
C ASP A 146 -4.93 5.31 8.55
N MET A 147 -5.62 5.78 9.60
CA MET A 147 -5.17 5.94 11.00
C MET A 147 -4.32 7.16 11.31
N HIS A 148 -4.12 8.10 10.39
CA HIS A 148 -3.28 9.27 10.67
C HIS A 148 -3.91 10.25 11.69
N ASN A 149 -5.20 10.56 11.53
CA ASN A 149 -5.90 11.61 12.29
C ASN A 149 -7.04 11.06 13.17
N CYS A 150 -7.39 9.79 13.02
CA CYS A 150 -8.51 9.17 13.73
C CYS A 150 -8.06 7.94 14.52
N PRO A 151 -8.83 7.54 15.55
CA PRO A 151 -8.52 6.37 16.35
C PRO A 151 -8.44 5.09 15.51
N ILE A 152 -7.58 4.16 15.93
CA ILE A 152 -7.40 2.82 15.31
C ILE A 152 -8.74 2.14 15.00
N GLY A 153 -9.71 2.20 15.93
CA GLY A 153 -11.01 1.56 15.75
C GLY A 153 -11.86 2.14 14.61
N THR A 154 -11.70 3.42 14.27
CA THR A 154 -12.39 4.05 13.14
C THR A 154 -11.88 3.46 11.82
N ALA A 155 -10.57 3.46 11.62
CA ALA A 155 -9.95 2.92 10.43
C ALA A 155 -10.05 1.39 10.35
N ASP A 156 -10.00 0.66 11.46
CA ASP A 156 -10.23 -0.80 11.46
C ASP A 156 -11.65 -1.15 10.99
N ALA A 157 -12.66 -0.36 11.38
CA ALA A 157 -14.03 -0.52 10.87
C ALA A 157 -14.12 -0.20 9.37
N TRP A 158 -13.40 0.82 8.90
CA TRP A 158 -13.28 1.12 7.47
C TRP A 158 -12.64 -0.06 6.72
N LEU A 159 -11.52 -0.60 7.20
CA LEU A 159 -10.85 -1.75 6.61
C LEU A 159 -11.77 -2.97 6.55
N ALA A 160 -12.52 -3.26 7.62
CA ALA A 160 -13.45 -4.38 7.67
C ALA A 160 -14.53 -4.31 6.58
N LEU A 161 -15.06 -3.11 6.33
CA LEU A 161 -16.08 -2.89 5.30
C LEU A 161 -15.51 -2.95 3.88
N ASN A 162 -14.33 -2.37 3.69
CA ASN A 162 -13.78 -2.07 2.37
C ASN A 162 -12.85 -3.16 1.82
N LEU A 163 -12.15 -3.91 2.68
CA LEU A 163 -11.29 -5.01 2.24
C LEU A 163 -12.06 -6.31 1.98
N ALA A 164 -13.22 -6.51 2.62
CA ALA A 164 -13.98 -7.75 2.44
C ALA A 164 -14.40 -8.04 0.97
N PRO A 165 -14.89 -7.07 0.17
CA PRO A 165 -15.13 -7.28 -1.26
C PRO A 165 -13.85 -7.60 -2.05
N ILE A 166 -12.72 -6.98 -1.71
CA ILE A 166 -11.42 -7.18 -2.36
C ILE A 166 -10.93 -8.59 -2.13
N ILE A 167 -10.87 -9.00 -0.87
CA ILE A 167 -10.40 -10.33 -0.48
C ILE A 167 -11.26 -11.42 -1.14
N ARG A 168 -12.58 -11.20 -1.29
CA ARG A 168 -13.44 -12.13 -2.04
C ARG A 168 -13.10 -12.19 -3.52
N TYR A 169 -12.86 -11.05 -4.16
CA TYR A 169 -12.46 -11.00 -5.57
C TYR A 169 -11.10 -11.67 -5.77
N ASP A 170 -10.12 -11.35 -4.93
CA ASP A 170 -8.77 -11.93 -4.97
C ASP A 170 -8.79 -13.43 -4.71
N ALA A 171 -9.60 -13.92 -3.77
CA ALA A 171 -9.75 -15.35 -3.53
C ALA A 171 -10.31 -16.10 -4.76
N ALA A 172 -11.19 -15.47 -5.53
CA ALA A 172 -11.75 -16.05 -6.75
C ALA A 172 -10.80 -15.97 -7.96
N ASN A 173 -9.89 -14.99 -7.98
CA ASN A 173 -9.03 -14.67 -9.12
C ASN A 173 -7.53 -14.89 -8.85
N ASN A 174 -7.19 -15.63 -7.78
CA ASN A 174 -5.81 -15.87 -7.37
C ASN A 174 -5.00 -14.56 -7.13
N GLY A 175 -5.66 -13.54 -6.59
CA GLY A 175 -5.08 -12.25 -6.24
C GLY A 175 -4.44 -12.22 -4.85
N LEU A 176 -3.63 -11.20 -4.60
CA LEU A 176 -2.93 -10.96 -3.34
C LEU A 176 -3.24 -9.56 -2.82
N LEU A 177 -3.79 -9.49 -1.62
CA LEU A 177 -3.91 -8.25 -0.86
C LEU A 177 -2.71 -8.14 0.10
N ILE A 178 -2.02 -6.99 0.06
CA ILE A 178 -0.98 -6.63 1.03
C ILE A 178 -1.48 -5.42 1.82
N LEU A 179 -1.69 -5.59 3.11
CA LEU A 179 -2.00 -4.49 4.04
C LEU A 179 -0.72 -4.12 4.80
N THR A 180 -0.26 -2.89 4.65
CA THR A 180 0.97 -2.39 5.30
C THR A 180 0.83 -0.94 5.77
N TYR A 181 1.79 -0.51 6.57
CA TYR A 181 1.93 0.86 7.09
C TYR A 181 3.11 1.54 6.42
N ASP A 182 3.00 2.85 6.18
CA ASP A 182 4.08 3.62 5.56
C ASP A 182 5.27 3.76 6.51
N GLU A 183 5.03 4.05 7.79
CA GLU A 183 6.00 4.24 8.87
C GLU A 183 5.38 4.00 10.26
N SER A 184 6.25 3.82 11.25
CA SER A 184 5.86 3.75 12.66
C SER A 184 5.80 5.14 13.30
N LEU A 185 5.58 5.21 14.61
CA LEU A 185 5.78 6.45 15.35
C LEU A 185 7.25 6.91 15.25
N ASP A 186 7.49 8.22 15.22
CA ASP A 186 8.83 8.84 15.27
C ASP A 186 9.67 8.35 16.46
N SER A 187 9.02 7.96 17.56
CA SER A 187 9.67 7.47 18.78
C SER A 187 10.17 6.03 18.68
N ASP A 188 9.83 5.29 17.62
CA ASP A 188 10.24 3.92 17.40
C ASP A 188 11.48 3.87 16.51
N PRO A 189 12.69 3.68 17.08
CA PRO A 189 13.93 3.76 16.31
C PRO A 189 14.10 2.59 15.34
N ALA A 190 13.31 1.52 15.48
CA ALA A 190 13.32 0.40 14.55
C ALA A 190 12.45 0.66 13.31
N ASN A 191 11.65 1.72 13.32
CA ASN A 191 10.63 1.99 12.32
C ASN A 191 9.74 0.75 12.04
N HIS A 192 9.38 0.02 13.10
CA HIS A 192 8.78 -1.31 13.04
C HIS A 192 7.28 -1.21 12.77
N ILE A 193 6.82 -1.82 11.68
CA ILE A 193 5.47 -1.66 11.13
C ILE A 193 4.74 -2.99 10.97
N ALA A 194 3.41 -2.96 10.94
CA ALA A 194 2.61 -4.13 10.61
C ALA A 194 2.52 -4.35 9.08
N THR A 195 2.80 -5.57 8.63
CA THR A 195 2.58 -6.01 7.23
C THR A 195 1.92 -7.37 7.21
N ILE A 196 0.74 -7.45 6.57
CA ILE A 196 -0.09 -8.65 6.49
C ILE A 196 -0.35 -8.96 5.01
N LEU A 197 -0.15 -10.21 4.61
CA LEU A 197 -0.43 -10.70 3.26
C LEU A 197 -1.63 -11.64 3.30
N VAL A 198 -2.58 -11.44 2.40
CA VAL A 198 -3.87 -12.14 2.37
C VAL A 198 -4.14 -12.63 0.95
N GLY A 199 -4.41 -13.92 0.79
CA GLY A 199 -4.74 -14.49 -0.52
C GLY A 199 -4.78 -16.03 -0.50
N PRO A 200 -5.32 -16.67 -1.56
CA PRO A 200 -5.47 -18.12 -1.63
C PRO A 200 -4.12 -18.85 -1.65
N MET A 201 -3.06 -18.22 -2.17
CA MET A 201 -1.68 -18.71 -2.18
C MET A 201 -0.92 -18.52 -0.87
N VAL A 202 -1.48 -17.80 0.10
CA VAL A 202 -0.78 -17.43 1.34
C VAL A 202 -1.05 -18.47 2.44
N LYS A 203 0.02 -18.93 3.11
CA LYS A 203 -0.04 -19.78 4.31
C LYS A 203 -0.44 -18.96 5.52
N ASN A 204 -1.12 -19.59 6.48
CA ASN A 204 -1.26 -19.02 7.82
C ASN A 204 0.07 -19.21 8.57
N VAL A 205 0.86 -18.14 8.68
CA VAL A 205 2.20 -18.19 9.28
C VAL A 205 2.62 -16.82 9.80
N ARG A 206 3.38 -16.82 10.89
CA ARG A 206 4.11 -15.64 11.36
C ARG A 206 5.55 -15.76 10.89
N SER A 207 5.98 -14.85 10.01
CA SER A 207 7.33 -14.85 9.45
C SER A 207 8.19 -13.76 10.09
N SER A 208 9.32 -14.17 10.65
CA SER A 208 10.33 -13.27 11.20
C SER A 208 11.38 -12.86 10.15
N GLN A 209 11.07 -12.98 8.86
CA GLN A 209 11.96 -12.51 7.81
C GLN A 209 12.06 -10.99 7.94
N ASN A 210 13.29 -10.47 8.07
CA ASN A 210 13.54 -9.04 8.08
C ASN A 210 13.22 -8.46 6.70
N ILE A 211 12.23 -7.57 6.63
CA ILE A 211 11.77 -6.96 5.38
C ILE A 211 11.53 -5.47 5.54
N ASN A 212 11.54 -4.76 4.42
CA ASN A 212 11.02 -3.40 4.31
C ASN A 212 10.22 -3.19 3.02
N HIS A 213 9.84 -1.94 2.73
CA HIS A 213 9.09 -1.59 1.51
C HIS A 213 9.75 -2.05 0.20
N TYR A 214 11.07 -2.15 0.15
CA TYR A 214 11.77 -2.67 -1.03
C TYR A 214 11.60 -4.18 -1.21
N ASN A 215 11.49 -4.95 -0.12
CA ASN A 215 11.16 -6.37 -0.18
C ASN A 215 9.71 -6.60 -0.61
N VAL A 216 8.78 -5.75 -0.17
CA VAL A 216 7.39 -5.78 -0.60
C VAL A 216 7.30 -5.48 -2.10
N LEU A 217 7.92 -4.39 -2.56
CA LEU A 217 8.01 -4.06 -3.99
C LEU A 217 8.64 -5.20 -4.79
N ARG A 218 9.79 -5.74 -4.35
CA ARG A 218 10.45 -6.87 -5.00
C ARG A 218 9.53 -8.09 -5.14
N THR A 219 8.70 -8.34 -4.14
CA THR A 219 7.73 -9.44 -4.17
C THR A 219 6.69 -9.21 -5.26
N ILE A 220 6.14 -8.00 -5.35
CA ILE A 220 5.15 -7.63 -6.38
C ILE A 220 5.77 -7.73 -7.77
N GLU A 221 6.95 -7.16 -7.99
CA GLU A 221 7.65 -7.19 -9.27
C GLU A 221 7.94 -8.63 -9.72
N GLN A 222 8.40 -9.48 -8.79
CA GLN A 222 8.67 -10.89 -9.08
C GLN A 222 7.39 -11.66 -9.41
N MET A 223 6.28 -11.40 -8.73
CA MET A 223 4.99 -12.03 -9.04
C MET A 223 4.44 -11.58 -10.39
N ALA A 224 4.64 -10.32 -10.76
CA ALA A 224 4.24 -9.77 -12.05
C ALA A 224 5.19 -10.14 -13.20
N GLY A 225 6.38 -10.68 -12.89
CA GLY A 225 7.38 -11.02 -13.91
C GLY A 225 8.01 -9.81 -14.59
N VAL A 226 8.05 -8.66 -13.90
CA VAL A 226 8.60 -7.40 -14.43
C VAL A 226 10.02 -7.14 -13.90
N ALA A 227 10.67 -6.10 -14.42
CA ALA A 227 11.99 -5.69 -13.96
C ALA A 227 11.96 -5.23 -12.48
N TYR A 228 13.13 -5.18 -11.86
CA TYR A 228 13.25 -4.77 -10.46
C TYR A 228 13.78 -3.35 -10.36
N LEU A 229 12.98 -2.45 -9.78
CA LEU A 229 13.26 -1.01 -9.75
C LEU A 229 14.19 -0.61 -8.60
N GLY A 230 15.14 0.28 -8.89
CA GLY A 230 15.97 0.93 -7.87
C GLY A 230 16.54 -0.06 -6.82
N ARG A 231 16.21 0.17 -5.54
CA ARG A 231 16.67 -0.66 -4.41
C ARG A 231 15.95 -2.01 -4.29
N SER A 232 14.78 -2.22 -4.91
CA SER A 232 14.15 -3.55 -4.92
C SER A 232 14.98 -4.57 -5.71
N SER A 233 15.79 -4.11 -6.68
CA SER A 233 16.74 -4.95 -7.41
C SER A 233 17.78 -5.64 -6.51
N GLN A 234 18.08 -5.03 -5.36
CA GLN A 234 19.02 -5.52 -4.35
C GLN A 234 18.30 -6.24 -3.19
N ALA A 235 16.98 -6.14 -3.12
CA ALA A 235 16.17 -6.84 -2.13
C ALA A 235 15.85 -8.27 -2.61
N THR A 236 15.51 -9.13 -1.66
CA THR A 236 14.94 -10.46 -1.93
C THR A 236 13.42 -10.41 -1.78
N ALA A 237 12.70 -11.11 -2.65
CA ALA A 237 11.26 -11.31 -2.48
C ALA A 237 10.96 -12.04 -1.16
N ILE A 238 9.79 -11.76 -0.60
CA ILE A 238 9.29 -12.45 0.60
C ILE A 238 9.16 -13.94 0.27
N SER A 239 9.59 -14.80 1.19
CA SER A 239 9.63 -16.25 0.98
C SER A 239 9.08 -17.00 2.19
N GLY A 240 8.84 -18.31 2.04
CA GLY A 240 8.37 -19.16 3.13
C GLY A 240 6.88 -19.04 3.48
N ILE A 241 6.20 -18.00 3.01
CA ILE A 241 4.76 -17.74 3.28
C ILE A 241 3.80 -18.26 2.20
N TRP A 242 4.32 -18.74 1.06
CA TRP A 242 3.52 -19.20 -0.09
C TRP A 242 3.22 -20.71 0.00
N LYS A 243 2.02 -21.15 -0.41
CA LYS A 243 1.59 -22.56 -0.46
C LYS A 243 2.34 -23.39 -1.50
#